data_AF-A0A2N2N2F8-F1
#
_entry.id   AF-A0A2N2N2F8-F1
#
_cell.length_a   1.000
_cell.length_b   1.000
_cell.length_c   1.000
_cell.angle_alpha   90.00
_cell.angle_beta   90.00
_cell.angle_gamma   90.00
#
_symmetry.space_group_name_H-M   'P 1'
#
loop_
_entity.id
_entity.type
_entity.pdbx_description
1 polymer ?
#
loop_
_entity_poly.entity_id
_entity_poly.type
_entity_poly.pdbx_seq_one_letter_code
_entity_poly.pdbx_strand_id
1 'polypeptide(L)'
;MLRKRIVVPSILMIIVLLLSGCNYQIQPTTPTVDPVALQATVDASVAQAVLATALAQTSTAAAMPTSTFTATATLEPTATETATATSTATATAAVVIPTATNTYVPTVAKPTATSTPLPYTCSLVSTSPSAGTKMSANADFDSSWKIKNTGSKDWQVGYVDLRYVSGTKMQTLADVFDVNVALARGAEHTIIIDMKAPGTAGKYTASFALVMEGITMCTLPVNIEVTP
;
A
#
# COMPACT_ATOMS: atom_id res chain seq x y z
N MET A 1 -79.25 11.08 -31.41
CA MET A 1 -79.32 10.49 -30.04
C MET A 1 -78.08 9.65 -29.64
N LEU A 2 -77.15 9.33 -30.57
CA LEU A 2 -76.01 8.45 -30.30
C LEU A 2 -74.84 9.12 -29.53
N ARG A 3 -74.62 10.43 -29.69
CA ARG A 3 -73.57 11.19 -28.95
C ARG A 3 -73.79 11.24 -27.43
N LYS A 4 -75.04 11.31 -26.95
CA LYS A 4 -75.34 11.29 -25.50
C LYS A 4 -75.14 9.92 -24.85
N ARG A 5 -75.17 8.83 -25.62
CA ARG A 5 -75.02 7.46 -25.10
C ARG A 5 -73.57 7.05 -24.82
N ILE A 6 -72.59 7.75 -25.40
CA ILE A 6 -71.15 7.49 -25.23
C ILE A 6 -70.53 8.41 -24.16
N VAL A 7 -71.07 9.61 -23.98
CA VAL A 7 -70.56 10.59 -22.99
C VAL A 7 -70.81 10.12 -21.55
N VAL A 8 -71.94 9.46 -21.29
CA VAL A 8 -72.30 8.97 -19.95
C VAL A 8 -71.33 7.89 -19.42
N PRO A 9 -70.97 6.82 -20.17
CA PRO A 9 -70.01 5.83 -19.68
C PRO A 9 -68.59 6.39 -19.54
N SER A 10 -68.16 7.33 -20.39
CA SER A 10 -66.84 7.95 -20.26
C SER A 10 -66.72 8.84 -19.02
N ILE A 11 -67.77 9.58 -18.65
CA ILE A 11 -67.78 10.38 -17.43
C ILE A 11 -67.82 9.48 -16.18
N LEU A 12 -68.57 8.37 -16.24
CA LEU A 12 -68.62 7.39 -15.14
C LEU A 12 -67.26 6.72 -14.91
N MET A 13 -66.51 6.41 -15.97
CA MET A 13 -65.17 5.82 -15.87
C MET A 13 -64.14 6.78 -15.25
N ILE A 14 -64.22 8.08 -15.57
CA ILE A 14 -63.34 9.11 -14.98
C ILE A 14 -63.64 9.33 -13.50
N ILE A 15 -64.92 9.28 -13.09
CA ILE A 15 -65.32 9.42 -11.67
C ILE A 15 -64.81 8.23 -10.84
N VAL A 16 -64.88 7.00 -11.35
CA VAL A 16 -64.36 5.81 -10.64
C VAL A 16 -62.83 5.88 -10.47
N LEU A 17 -62.10 6.46 -11.43
CA LEU A 17 -60.65 6.63 -11.35
C LEU A 17 -60.22 7.70 -10.32
N LEU A 18 -61.09 8.66 -10.01
CA LEU A 18 -60.83 9.71 -9.02
C LEU A 18 -61.16 9.26 -7.59
N LEU A 19 -62.04 8.26 -7.40
CA LEU A 19 -62.42 7.76 -6.08
C LEU A 19 -61.46 6.71 -5.49
N SER A 20 -60.51 6.17 -6.28
CA SER A 20 -59.49 5.22 -5.80
C SER A 20 -58.26 5.88 -5.15
N GLY A 21 -58.21 7.22 -5.06
CA GLY A 21 -57.10 7.97 -4.47
C GLY A 21 -57.12 8.12 -2.94
N CYS A 22 -58.20 7.73 -2.25
CA CYS A 22 -58.34 7.91 -0.80
C CYS A 22 -58.18 6.60 0.00
N ASN A 23 -57.18 5.77 -0.33
CA ASN A 23 -56.75 4.69 0.56
C ASN A 23 -55.24 4.73 0.77
N TYR A 24 -54.78 5.81 1.42
CA TYR A 24 -53.43 5.91 1.96
C TYR A 24 -53.37 4.99 3.18
N GLN A 25 -52.87 3.78 2.98
CA GLN A 25 -52.69 2.83 4.06
C GLN A 25 -51.72 3.43 5.08
N ILE A 26 -52.21 3.55 6.31
CA ILE A 26 -51.44 3.94 7.49
C ILE A 26 -50.35 2.89 7.67
N GLN A 27 -49.13 3.25 7.29
CA GLN A 27 -47.94 2.42 7.49
C GLN A 27 -47.73 2.30 9.01
N PRO A 28 -47.49 1.09 9.56
CA PRO A 28 -47.14 0.96 10.96
C PRO A 28 -45.86 1.75 11.21
N THR A 29 -45.92 2.72 12.12
CA THR A 29 -44.74 3.46 12.58
C THR A 29 -43.73 2.45 13.12
N THR A 30 -42.65 2.24 12.38
CA THR A 30 -41.45 1.58 12.88
C THR A 30 -41.02 2.30 14.16
N PRO A 31 -40.64 1.58 15.23
CA PRO A 31 -40.20 2.22 16.46
C PRO A 31 -39.02 3.13 16.13
N THR A 32 -39.21 4.43 16.33
CA THR A 32 -38.15 5.43 16.23
C THR A 32 -37.14 5.13 17.32
N VAL A 33 -36.10 4.37 16.98
CA VAL A 33 -34.96 4.16 17.86
C VAL A 33 -34.28 5.50 18.01
N ASP A 34 -34.22 6.02 19.24
CA ASP A 34 -33.48 7.24 19.56
C ASP A 34 -32.01 7.05 19.12
N PRO A 35 -31.51 7.85 18.18
CA PRO A 35 -30.14 7.71 17.66
C PRO A 35 -29.09 7.87 18.77
N VAL A 36 -29.40 8.60 19.86
CA VAL A 36 -28.50 8.77 21.01
C VAL A 36 -28.37 7.47 21.80
N ALA A 37 -29.47 6.73 21.98
CA ALA A 37 -29.46 5.45 22.69
C ALA A 37 -28.75 4.35 21.88
N LEU A 38 -28.86 4.38 20.56
CA LEU A 38 -28.13 3.47 19.68
C LEU A 38 -26.63 3.78 19.67
N GLN A 39 -26.25 5.05 19.59
CA GLN A 39 -24.84 5.47 19.64
C GLN A 39 -24.18 5.08 20.96
N ALA A 40 -24.85 5.30 22.10
CA ALA A 40 -24.32 4.90 23.41
C ALA A 40 -24.10 3.38 23.53
N THR A 41 -24.96 2.58 22.89
CA THR A 41 -24.82 1.11 22.87
C THR A 41 -23.65 0.67 21.98
N VAL A 42 -23.46 1.34 20.84
CA VAL A 42 -22.32 1.09 19.95
C VAL A 42 -21.02 1.48 20.62
N ASP A 43 -20.93 2.67 21.23
CA ASP A 43 -19.74 3.13 21.93
C ASP A 43 -19.36 2.21 23.11
N ALA A 44 -20.35 1.70 23.84
CA ALA A 44 -20.12 0.73 24.92
C ALA A 44 -19.58 -0.62 24.42
N SER A 45 -20.09 -1.12 23.28
CA SER A 45 -19.60 -2.37 22.69
C SER A 45 -18.19 -2.23 22.09
N VAL A 46 -17.88 -1.08 21.48
CA VAL A 46 -16.54 -0.74 21.00
C VAL A 46 -15.55 -0.62 22.16
N ALA A 47 -15.94 0.04 23.27
CA ALA A 47 -15.08 0.16 24.45
C ALA A 47 -14.73 -1.22 25.07
N GLN A 48 -15.70 -2.14 25.15
CA GLN A 48 -15.46 -3.51 25.62
C GLN A 48 -14.54 -4.30 24.68
N ALA A 49 -14.72 -4.16 23.36
CA ALA A 49 -13.89 -4.80 22.36
C ALA A 49 -12.43 -4.29 22.40
N VAL A 50 -12.22 -2.98 22.52
CA VAL A 50 -10.88 -2.38 22.63
C VAL A 50 -10.16 -2.87 23.89
N LEU A 51 -10.85 -2.94 25.03
CA LEU A 51 -10.26 -3.43 26.28
C LEU A 51 -9.86 -4.92 26.17
N ALA A 52 -10.72 -5.76 25.58
CA ALA A 52 -10.42 -7.18 25.37
C ALA A 52 -9.22 -7.37 24.43
N THR A 53 -9.11 -6.55 23.38
CA THR A 53 -8.00 -6.61 22.42
C THR A 53 -6.68 -6.15 23.07
N ALA A 54 -6.71 -5.13 23.94
CA ALA A 54 -5.54 -4.67 24.68
C ALA A 54 -5.00 -5.76 25.64
N LEU A 55 -5.89 -6.45 26.37
CA LEU A 55 -5.50 -7.54 27.25
C LEU A 55 -4.88 -8.72 26.47
N ALA A 56 -5.43 -9.06 25.30
CA ALA A 56 -4.88 -10.12 24.45
C ALA A 56 -3.50 -9.76 23.86
N GLN A 57 -3.25 -8.50 23.50
CA GLN A 57 -1.93 -8.05 23.03
C GLN A 57 -0.87 -8.11 24.14
N THR A 58 -1.26 -7.86 25.39
CA THR A 58 -0.34 -7.89 26.54
C THR A 58 0.13 -9.32 26.86
N SER A 59 -0.72 -10.33 26.67
CA SER A 59 -0.33 -11.75 26.84
C SER A 59 0.62 -12.28 25.77
N THR A 60 0.58 -11.74 24.55
CA THR A 60 1.45 -12.18 23.44
C THR A 60 2.88 -11.62 23.57
N ALA A 61 3.04 -10.45 24.20
CA ALA A 61 4.36 -9.87 24.48
C ALA A 61 5.15 -10.67 25.53
N ALA A 62 4.48 -11.40 26.43
CA ALA A 62 5.14 -12.23 27.46
C ALA A 62 5.59 -13.62 26.97
N ALA A 63 5.14 -14.06 25.78
CA ALA A 63 5.50 -15.34 25.19
C ALA A 63 6.64 -15.26 24.15
N MET A 64 7.17 -14.07 23.89
CA MET A 64 8.32 -13.90 23.01
C MET A 64 9.61 -14.31 23.73
N PRO A 65 10.46 -15.20 23.15
CA PRO A 65 11.75 -15.53 23.74
C PRO A 65 12.66 -14.30 23.72
N THR A 66 13.02 -13.79 24.90
CA THR A 66 14.03 -12.73 25.04
C THR A 66 15.39 -13.32 24.67
N SER A 67 15.95 -12.90 23.54
CA SER A 67 17.35 -13.17 23.19
C SER A 67 18.24 -12.33 24.10
N THR A 68 18.60 -12.90 25.26
CA THR A 68 19.62 -12.34 26.15
C THR A 68 20.98 -12.48 25.45
N PHE A 69 21.38 -11.45 24.72
CA PHE A 69 22.77 -11.31 24.31
C PHE A 69 23.58 -10.88 25.53
N THR A 70 24.32 -11.83 26.11
CA THR A 70 25.38 -11.54 27.09
C THR A 70 26.46 -10.73 26.38
N ALA A 71 26.59 -9.46 26.73
CA ALA A 71 27.67 -8.61 26.24
C ALA A 71 29.01 -9.14 26.77
N THR A 72 29.85 -9.65 25.87
CA THR A 72 31.24 -9.99 26.18
C THR A 72 32.01 -8.71 26.49
N ALA A 73 32.69 -8.67 27.65
CA ALA A 73 33.54 -7.55 28.04
C ALA A 73 34.62 -7.30 26.97
N THR A 74 34.55 -6.12 26.34
CA THR A 74 35.58 -5.64 25.41
C THR A 74 36.72 -5.07 26.23
N LEU A 75 37.93 -5.62 26.06
CA LEU A 75 39.12 -5.17 26.75
C LEU A 75 39.50 -3.74 26.30
N GLU A 76 39.80 -2.91 27.29
CA GLU A 76 40.26 -1.53 27.18
C GLU A 76 41.54 -1.42 26.33
N PRO A 77 41.70 -0.39 25.48
CA PRO A 77 42.90 -0.21 24.69
C PRO A 77 44.11 0.15 25.58
N THR A 78 45.13 -0.71 25.53
CA THR A 78 46.45 -0.49 26.12
C THR A 78 47.05 0.84 25.66
N ALA A 79 47.43 1.69 26.60
CA ALA A 79 48.18 2.92 26.36
C ALA A 79 49.48 2.61 25.62
N THR A 80 49.65 3.22 24.44
CA THR A 80 50.86 3.11 23.62
C THR A 80 51.96 3.99 24.19
N GLU A 81 53.17 3.42 24.23
CA GLU A 81 54.35 3.97 24.89
C GLU A 81 54.83 5.33 24.34
N THR A 82 55.19 6.17 25.30
CA THR A 82 56.20 7.23 25.34
C THR A 82 57.13 7.35 24.13
N ALA A 83 57.08 8.50 23.44
CA ALA A 83 58.15 8.94 22.56
C ALA A 83 59.23 9.67 23.35
N THR A 84 60.44 9.12 23.30
CA THR A 84 61.70 9.65 23.86
C THR A 84 62.05 11.01 23.28
N ALA A 85 62.39 11.97 24.14
CA ALA A 85 62.96 13.26 23.76
C ALA A 85 64.50 13.17 23.70
N THR A 86 65.10 13.26 22.52
CA THR A 86 66.55 13.49 22.24
C THR A 86 66.65 13.78 20.73
N SER A 87 67.38 14.74 20.15
CA SER A 87 68.53 15.57 20.52
C SER A 87 68.48 16.92 19.78
N THR A 88 69.09 17.92 20.40
CA THR A 88 69.52 19.21 19.85
C THR A 88 70.17 19.10 18.47
N ALA A 89 69.68 19.89 17.50
CA ALA A 89 70.38 20.19 16.25
C ALA A 89 70.66 21.70 16.17
N THR A 90 71.95 22.01 16.08
CA THR A 90 72.54 23.33 15.94
C THR A 90 72.04 24.04 14.67
N ALA A 91 71.60 25.29 14.80
CA ALA A 91 71.15 26.11 13.69
C ALA A 91 72.36 26.59 12.86
N THR A 92 72.58 25.96 11.71
CA THR A 92 73.45 26.51 10.66
C THR A 92 72.55 27.15 9.61
N ALA A 93 72.57 28.49 9.54
CA ALA A 93 71.83 29.25 8.55
C ALA A 93 72.44 29.04 7.15
N ALA A 94 71.82 28.17 6.34
CA ALA A 94 72.07 28.10 4.90
C ALA A 94 70.91 28.79 4.17
N VAL A 95 71.25 29.82 3.39
CA VAL A 95 70.32 30.50 2.48
C VAL A 95 69.99 29.53 1.34
N VAL A 96 68.82 28.89 1.41
CA VAL A 96 68.25 28.09 0.32
C VAL A 96 67.33 28.97 -0.53
N ILE A 97 67.65 29.03 -1.82
CA ILE A 97 66.84 29.67 -2.85
C ILE A 97 65.64 28.73 -3.12
N PRO A 98 64.39 29.23 -3.20
CA PRO A 98 63.23 28.36 -3.39
C PRO A 98 63.23 27.74 -4.79
N THR A 99 63.44 26.43 -4.87
CA THR A 99 63.22 25.64 -6.09
C THR A 99 61.78 25.14 -6.10
N ALA A 100 61.02 25.44 -7.15
CA ALA A 100 59.63 24.99 -7.32
C ALA A 100 59.56 23.46 -7.24
N THR A 101 58.95 22.94 -6.17
CA THR A 101 58.68 21.51 -6.01
C THR A 101 57.23 21.27 -6.37
N ASN A 102 56.97 20.41 -7.37
CA ASN A 102 55.62 20.00 -7.74
C ASN A 102 55.00 19.17 -6.60
N THR A 103 54.19 19.79 -5.76
CA THR A 103 53.41 19.10 -4.74
C THR A 103 52.20 18.44 -5.39
N TYR A 104 52.11 17.12 -5.29
CA TYR A 104 50.93 16.35 -5.71
C TYR A 104 49.75 16.70 -4.79
N VAL A 105 48.76 17.40 -5.32
CA VAL A 105 47.50 17.69 -4.61
C VAL A 105 46.58 16.48 -4.77
N PRO A 106 46.15 15.80 -3.68
CA PRO A 106 45.22 14.69 -3.80
C PRO A 106 43.91 15.18 -4.42
N THR A 107 43.42 14.46 -5.42
CA THR A 107 42.17 14.75 -6.11
C THR A 107 41.01 14.65 -5.12
N VAL A 108 40.46 15.79 -4.71
CA VAL A 108 39.23 15.83 -3.90
C VAL A 108 38.11 15.27 -4.77
N ALA A 109 37.49 14.18 -4.32
CA ALA A 109 36.34 13.60 -5.01
C ALA A 109 35.25 14.67 -5.17
N LYS A 110 34.94 15.03 -6.41
CA LYS A 110 33.84 15.92 -6.73
C LYS A 110 32.55 15.32 -6.14
N PRO A 111 31.70 16.08 -5.44
CA PRO A 111 30.42 15.56 -4.98
C PRO A 111 29.63 15.04 -6.18
N THR A 112 29.37 13.73 -6.17
CA THR A 112 28.53 13.07 -7.16
C THR A 112 27.09 13.51 -6.91
N ALA A 113 26.41 14.02 -7.94
CA ALA A 113 25.00 14.34 -7.85
C ALA A 113 24.22 13.08 -7.45
N THR A 114 23.65 13.08 -6.25
CA THR A 114 22.76 12.01 -5.81
C THR A 114 21.36 12.36 -6.30
N SER A 115 20.72 11.43 -7.02
CA SER A 115 19.36 11.63 -7.52
C SER A 115 18.41 11.92 -6.34
N THR A 116 17.69 13.04 -6.39
CA THR A 116 16.64 13.36 -5.42
C THR A 116 15.45 12.42 -5.65
N PRO A 117 15.08 11.56 -4.68
CA PRO A 117 13.96 10.64 -4.86
C PRO A 117 12.65 11.39 -5.08
N LEU A 118 11.90 10.98 -6.10
CA LEU A 118 10.54 11.47 -6.35
C LEU A 118 9.65 11.20 -5.10
N PRO A 119 8.61 12.01 -4.87
CA PRO A 119 7.77 11.89 -3.68
C PRO A 119 7.10 10.52 -3.55
N TYR A 120 6.56 10.02 -4.66
CA TYR A 120 5.77 8.79 -4.69
C TYR A 120 6.32 7.85 -5.76
N THR A 121 7.06 6.83 -5.32
CA THR A 121 7.57 5.76 -6.18
C THR A 121 7.54 4.44 -5.42
N CYS A 122 7.41 3.34 -6.16
CA CYS A 122 7.61 2.00 -5.60
C CYS A 122 8.57 1.16 -6.43
N SER A 123 9.10 0.12 -5.79
CA SER A 123 9.80 -0.97 -6.48
C SER A 123 9.09 -2.29 -6.21
N LEU A 124 8.98 -3.12 -7.24
CA LEU A 124 8.54 -4.50 -7.11
C LEU A 124 9.66 -5.34 -6.48
N VAL A 125 9.38 -5.98 -5.35
CA VAL A 125 10.31 -6.85 -4.61
C VAL A 125 10.15 -8.29 -5.08
N SER A 126 8.92 -8.79 -5.17
CA SER A 126 8.63 -10.13 -5.67
C SER A 126 7.21 -10.25 -6.20
N THR A 127 6.98 -11.26 -7.03
CA THR A 127 5.66 -11.59 -7.61
C THR A 127 5.35 -13.06 -7.41
N SER A 128 4.08 -13.37 -7.17
CA SER A 128 3.50 -14.70 -7.22
C SER A 128 2.21 -14.64 -8.05
N PRO A 129 1.89 -15.64 -8.88
CA PRO A 129 2.75 -16.76 -9.26
C PRO A 129 4.04 -16.27 -9.96
N SER A 130 5.08 -17.11 -9.94
CA SER A 130 6.31 -16.80 -10.67
C SER A 130 6.02 -16.78 -12.18
N ALA A 131 6.78 -15.97 -12.93
CA ALA A 131 6.52 -15.79 -14.35
C ALA A 131 6.56 -17.12 -15.13
N GLY A 132 5.50 -17.39 -15.90
CA GLY A 132 5.36 -18.63 -16.67
C GLY A 132 4.89 -19.83 -15.85
N THR A 133 4.40 -19.62 -14.62
CA THR A 133 3.74 -20.68 -13.85
C THR A 133 2.61 -21.29 -14.67
N LYS A 134 2.62 -22.63 -14.74
CA LYS A 134 1.61 -23.41 -15.45
C LYS A 134 0.38 -23.62 -14.58
N MET A 135 -0.79 -23.45 -15.16
CA MET A 135 -2.07 -23.65 -14.48
C MET A 135 -3.12 -24.24 -15.42
N SER A 136 -4.10 -24.93 -14.86
CA SER A 136 -5.22 -25.48 -15.61
C SER A 136 -6.13 -24.37 -16.16
N ALA A 137 -6.79 -24.65 -17.27
CA ALA A 137 -7.82 -23.75 -17.81
C ALA A 137 -8.89 -23.43 -16.76
N ASN A 138 -9.28 -22.16 -16.67
CA ASN A 138 -10.26 -21.64 -15.69
C ASN A 138 -9.86 -21.81 -14.21
N ALA A 139 -8.61 -22.17 -13.89
CA ALA A 139 -8.14 -22.25 -12.51
C ALA A 139 -8.24 -20.90 -11.81
N ASP A 140 -8.74 -20.90 -10.57
CA ASP A 140 -8.66 -19.74 -9.69
C ASP A 140 -7.25 -19.66 -9.09
N PHE A 141 -6.68 -18.45 -9.03
CA PHE A 141 -5.36 -18.20 -8.47
C PHE A 141 -5.24 -16.79 -7.91
N ASP A 142 -4.34 -16.61 -6.96
CA ASP A 142 -4.04 -15.29 -6.41
C ASP A 142 -2.81 -14.72 -7.10
N SER A 143 -2.95 -13.51 -7.64
CA SER A 143 -1.79 -12.71 -7.99
C SER A 143 -1.37 -11.88 -6.79
N SER A 144 -0.12 -12.03 -6.37
CA SER A 144 0.45 -11.26 -5.29
C SER A 144 1.74 -10.56 -5.68
N TRP A 145 1.87 -9.32 -5.23
CA TRP A 145 3.05 -8.50 -5.45
C TRP A 145 3.53 -7.93 -4.14
N LYS A 146 4.75 -8.28 -3.78
CA LYS A 146 5.46 -7.61 -2.70
C LYS A 146 6.10 -6.36 -3.26
N ILE A 147 5.74 -5.21 -2.71
CA ILE A 147 6.21 -3.90 -3.13
C ILE A 147 6.94 -3.20 -1.98
N LYS A 148 7.78 -2.24 -2.33
CA LYS A 148 8.48 -1.36 -1.38
C LYS A 148 8.24 0.10 -1.72
N ASN A 149 7.94 0.92 -0.73
CA ASN A 149 7.91 2.38 -0.90
C ASN A 149 9.36 2.90 -1.03
N THR A 150 9.72 3.36 -2.22
CA THR A 150 11.04 3.94 -2.51
C THR A 150 10.99 5.47 -2.63
N GLY A 151 9.82 6.06 -2.40
CA GLY A 151 9.59 7.50 -2.51
C GLY A 151 10.17 8.30 -1.35
N SER A 152 10.15 9.62 -1.50
CA SER A 152 10.51 10.55 -0.44
C SER A 152 9.39 10.87 0.54
N LYS A 153 8.16 10.35 0.33
CA LYS A 153 7.01 10.52 1.23
C LYS A 153 6.37 9.18 1.64
N ASP A 154 5.71 9.20 2.79
CA ASP A 154 4.85 8.10 3.25
C ASP A 154 3.56 8.06 2.42
N TRP A 155 3.00 6.86 2.24
CA TRP A 155 1.70 6.69 1.59
C TRP A 155 0.60 6.77 2.64
N GLN A 156 -0.50 7.43 2.26
CA GLN A 156 -1.68 7.57 3.09
C GLN A 156 -2.75 6.56 2.67
N VAL A 157 -3.55 6.11 3.64
CA VAL A 157 -4.68 5.20 3.40
C VAL A 157 -5.67 5.86 2.44
N GLY A 158 -6.13 5.12 1.43
CA GLY A 158 -7.23 5.54 0.55
C GLY A 158 -6.84 6.45 -0.62
N TYR A 159 -5.53 6.67 -0.86
CA TYR A 159 -5.04 7.49 -1.98
C TYR A 159 -4.32 6.68 -3.06
N VAL A 160 -4.07 5.41 -2.81
CA VAL A 160 -3.34 4.53 -3.73
C VAL A 160 -4.32 3.53 -4.32
N ASP A 161 -4.37 3.50 -5.65
CA ASP A 161 -5.18 2.58 -6.41
C ASP A 161 -4.28 1.58 -7.13
N LEU A 162 -4.64 0.30 -7.08
CA LEU A 162 -4.14 -0.68 -8.02
C LEU A 162 -5.06 -0.68 -9.25
N ARG A 163 -4.52 -0.39 -10.42
CA ARG A 163 -5.28 -0.27 -11.67
C ARG A 163 -4.78 -1.24 -12.73
N TYR A 164 -5.70 -1.95 -13.38
CA TYR A 164 -5.40 -2.67 -14.61
C TYR A 164 -4.99 -1.70 -15.72
N VAL A 165 -3.90 -2.00 -16.42
CA VAL A 165 -3.34 -1.17 -17.49
C VAL A 165 -3.47 -1.83 -18.84
N SER A 166 -3.03 -3.09 -18.98
CA SER A 166 -2.98 -3.78 -20.27
C SER A 166 -2.84 -5.29 -20.14
N GLY A 167 -3.01 -6.01 -21.25
CA GLY A 167 -2.86 -7.46 -21.35
C GLY A 167 -4.18 -8.21 -21.39
N THR A 168 -4.20 -9.39 -20.78
CA THR A 168 -5.40 -10.22 -20.63
C THR A 168 -5.99 -9.98 -19.25
N LYS A 169 -7.26 -9.60 -19.17
CA LYS A 169 -7.95 -9.47 -17.89
C LYS A 169 -8.12 -10.85 -17.26
N MET A 170 -7.54 -11.02 -16.08
CA MET A 170 -7.63 -12.24 -15.29
C MET A 170 -8.21 -11.96 -13.89
N GLN A 171 -8.26 -10.71 -13.46
CA GLN A 171 -8.91 -10.27 -12.24
C GLN A 171 -10.43 -10.53 -12.26
N THR A 172 -10.98 -10.99 -11.15
CA THR A 172 -12.39 -11.46 -11.09
C THR A 172 -13.38 -10.39 -10.65
N LEU A 173 -12.94 -9.35 -9.94
CA LEU A 173 -13.83 -8.37 -9.30
C LEU A 173 -13.93 -7.05 -10.06
N ALA A 174 -12.82 -6.33 -10.24
CA ALA A 174 -12.80 -4.98 -10.79
C ALA A 174 -11.48 -4.68 -11.53
N ASP A 175 -11.47 -3.62 -12.34
CA ASP A 175 -10.24 -3.12 -12.98
C ASP A 175 -9.45 -2.15 -12.08
N VAL A 176 -10.03 -1.73 -10.95
CA VAL A 176 -9.44 -0.81 -9.99
C VAL A 176 -9.72 -1.32 -8.58
N PHE A 177 -8.70 -1.32 -7.72
CA PHE A 177 -8.78 -1.76 -6.33
C PHE A 177 -8.14 -0.72 -5.42
N ASP A 178 -8.82 -0.38 -4.34
CA ASP A 178 -8.30 0.58 -3.34
C ASP A 178 -7.26 -0.12 -2.44
N VAL A 179 -6.06 0.46 -2.38
CA VAL A 179 -5.01 0.01 -1.45
C VAL A 179 -5.13 0.82 -0.16
N ASN A 180 -5.95 0.31 0.76
CA ASN A 180 -6.27 0.95 2.04
C ASN A 180 -5.21 0.72 3.12
N VAL A 181 -3.93 0.95 2.80
CA VAL A 181 -2.81 0.73 3.72
C VAL A 181 -1.89 1.96 3.71
N ALA A 182 -1.54 2.44 4.91
CA ALA A 182 -0.47 3.42 5.07
C ALA A 182 0.87 2.70 4.92
N LEU A 183 1.78 3.28 4.12
CA LEU A 183 3.09 2.67 3.88
C LEU A 183 4.20 3.70 4.08
N ALA A 184 4.93 3.55 5.19
CA ALA A 184 6.07 4.40 5.49
C ALA A 184 7.18 4.27 4.45
N ARG A 185 8.04 5.28 4.33
CA ARG A 185 9.22 5.24 3.46
C ARG A 185 10.10 4.04 3.77
N GLY A 186 10.47 3.30 2.73
CA GLY A 186 11.30 2.10 2.85
C GLY A 186 10.56 0.87 3.37
N ALA A 187 9.30 0.98 3.78
CA ALA A 187 8.49 -0.17 4.19
C ALA A 187 8.01 -0.99 2.99
N GLU A 188 7.67 -2.25 3.26
CA GLU A 188 7.20 -3.21 2.27
C GLU A 188 5.76 -3.64 2.57
N HIS A 189 5.00 -3.93 1.53
CA HIS A 189 3.63 -4.43 1.62
C HIS A 189 3.38 -5.47 0.54
N THR A 190 2.45 -6.40 0.78
CA THR A 190 2.04 -7.40 -0.22
C THR A 190 0.60 -7.13 -0.61
N ILE A 191 0.39 -6.86 -1.89
CA ILE A 191 -0.94 -6.70 -2.49
C ILE A 191 -1.33 -8.04 -3.09
N ILE A 192 -2.58 -8.46 -2.86
CA ILE A 192 -3.11 -9.74 -3.34
C ILE A 192 -4.44 -9.47 -4.04
N ILE A 193 -4.64 -10.05 -5.22
CA ILE A 193 -5.86 -9.93 -6.02
C ILE A 193 -6.28 -11.30 -6.53
N ASP A 194 -7.56 -11.63 -6.36
CA ASP A 194 -8.18 -12.84 -6.92
C ASP A 194 -8.21 -12.78 -8.45
N MET A 195 -7.73 -13.85 -9.07
CA MET A 195 -7.69 -14.02 -10.52
C MET A 195 -8.22 -15.37 -10.96
N LYS A 196 -8.68 -15.43 -12.21
CA LYS A 196 -9.07 -16.65 -12.92
C LYS A 196 -8.27 -16.76 -14.21
N ALA A 197 -7.63 -17.92 -14.39
CA ALA A 197 -6.89 -18.27 -15.58
C ALA A 197 -7.84 -18.35 -16.80
N PRO A 198 -7.42 -17.92 -17.99
CA PRO A 198 -8.23 -18.07 -19.19
C PRO A 198 -8.61 -19.53 -19.48
N GLY A 199 -9.73 -19.72 -20.17
CA GLY A 199 -10.25 -21.05 -20.49
C GLY A 199 -9.55 -21.76 -21.67
N THR A 200 -8.61 -21.09 -22.33
CA THR A 200 -7.86 -21.63 -23.47
C THR A 200 -6.39 -21.77 -23.14
N ALA A 201 -5.76 -22.83 -23.65
CA ALA A 201 -4.33 -23.03 -23.46
C ALA A 201 -3.53 -21.94 -24.18
N GLY A 202 -2.49 -21.41 -23.53
CA GLY A 202 -1.72 -20.29 -24.04
C GLY A 202 -0.92 -19.57 -22.97
N LYS A 203 -0.10 -18.59 -23.39
CA LYS A 203 0.63 -17.72 -22.47
C LYS A 203 -0.13 -16.42 -22.32
N TYR A 204 -0.34 -16.00 -21.08
CA TYR A 204 -1.12 -14.81 -20.76
C TYR A 204 -0.32 -13.88 -19.87
N THR A 205 -0.41 -12.59 -20.19
CA THR A 205 0.23 -11.53 -19.44
C THR A 205 -0.79 -10.45 -19.10
N ALA A 206 -0.67 -9.87 -17.92
CA ALA A 206 -1.42 -8.69 -17.50
C ALA A 206 -0.47 -7.71 -16.82
N SER A 207 -0.74 -6.42 -16.95
CA SER A 207 0.02 -5.35 -16.33
C SER A 207 -0.93 -4.50 -15.50
N PHE A 208 -0.59 -4.36 -14.22
CA PHE A 208 -1.25 -3.45 -13.29
C PHE A 208 -0.30 -2.31 -12.93
N ALA A 209 -0.84 -1.19 -12.46
CA ALA A 209 -0.06 -0.08 -11.95
C ALA A 209 -0.60 0.35 -10.59
N LEU A 210 0.32 0.68 -9.67
CA LEU A 210 -0.03 1.47 -8.51
C LEU A 210 -0.05 2.94 -8.90
N VAL A 211 -1.16 3.60 -8.60
CA VAL A 211 -1.43 4.98 -9.01
C VAL A 211 -1.84 5.77 -7.77
N MET A 212 -1.29 6.98 -7.63
CA MET A 212 -1.72 7.95 -6.63
C MET A 212 -2.04 9.27 -7.33
N GLU A 213 -3.27 9.76 -7.17
CA GLU A 213 -3.75 10.99 -7.83
C GLU A 213 -3.50 11.02 -9.36
N GLY A 214 -3.63 9.87 -10.01
CA GLY A 214 -3.38 9.72 -11.45
C GLY A 214 -1.90 9.55 -11.86
N ILE A 215 -0.95 9.63 -10.92
CA ILE A 215 0.47 9.40 -11.15
C ILE A 215 0.82 7.93 -10.93
N THR A 216 1.34 7.26 -11.96
CA THR A 216 1.83 5.89 -11.84
C THR A 216 3.11 5.84 -11.02
N MET A 217 3.09 5.08 -9.92
CA MET A 217 4.20 4.92 -8.97
C MET A 217 5.10 3.75 -9.35
N CYS A 218 4.52 2.62 -9.76
CA CYS A 218 5.21 1.47 -10.34
C CYS A 218 4.23 0.51 -11.02
N THR A 219 4.77 -0.43 -11.79
CA THR A 219 4.01 -1.43 -12.56
C THR A 219 4.18 -2.82 -11.94
N LEU A 220 3.09 -3.57 -11.86
CA LEU A 220 2.99 -4.90 -11.26
C LEU A 220 2.53 -5.92 -12.32
N PRO A 221 3.40 -6.80 -12.83
CA PRO A 221 3.08 -7.73 -13.91
C PRO A 221 2.53 -9.06 -13.39
N VAL A 222 1.69 -9.73 -14.20
CA VAL A 222 1.30 -11.13 -14.04
C VAL A 222 1.63 -11.87 -15.32
N ASN A 223 2.25 -13.05 -15.22
CA ASN A 223 2.60 -13.87 -16.38
C ASN A 223 2.37 -15.35 -16.08
N ILE A 224 1.45 -15.98 -16.79
CA ILE A 224 1.06 -17.38 -16.58
C ILE A 224 1.05 -18.15 -17.91
N GLU A 225 1.07 -19.47 -17.83
CA GLU A 225 0.85 -20.37 -18.96
C GLU A 225 -0.33 -21.28 -18.62
N VAL A 226 -1.41 -21.21 -19.41
CA VAL A 226 -2.53 -22.14 -19.29
C VAL A 226 -2.21 -23.38 -20.10
N THR A 227 -2.28 -24.53 -19.45
CA THR A 227 -2.16 -25.85 -20.08
C THR A 227 -3.53 -26.52 -20.20
N PRO A 228 -3.75 -27.36 -21.23
CA PRO A 228 -4.99 -28.13 -21.41
C PRO A 228 -5.33 -29.01 -20.20
#